data_AF-A0A252DUB6-F1
#
_entry.id   AF-A0A252DUB6-F1
#
_cell.length_a   1.000
_cell.length_b   1.000
_cell.length_c   1.000
_cell.angle_alpha   90.00
_cell.angle_beta   90.00
_cell.angle_gamma   90.00
#
_symmetry.space_group_name_H-M   'P 1'
#
loop_
_entity.id
_entity.type
_entity.pdbx_description
1 polymer ?
#
loop_
_entity_poly.entity_id
_entity_poly.type
_entity_poly.pdbx_seq_one_letter_code
_entity_poly.pdbx_strand_id
1 'polypeptide(L)'
;MTRETTYLELSDGKSHKFYEVTINDIEVTVRYGRIGDAGKTTVTAYDTPQKAQAEVTKLVNSKLKKGYEQAEKGDRTKQPISRGDRRLARLNHLRRTGWKPLIKPTLDAPFASKYLGKPWLSPGATHPNCSGCGGALNFHFQLNLQELPESLQGKFGTGLFQLFTCYSCYKHFPQIVALPESASTPSEVEISAEDAANLSTWTPYVIQTSGIDDFNGRYMLQIVGWQPFDDYPFYEEAQETYGTEYTEYEEMLIFHVDERDREYYDEDDPDRPTPIDIQLAWNRTADKLSGWEYWGQQVEHHYCRICGQPMQLFYQLGHGVEYEGNQGLDYDRDNLMLLFQCAEHKDEFNCYCSAF
;
A
#
# COMPACT_ATOMS: atom_id res chain seq x y z
N MET A 1 34.01 -42.38 -15.01
CA MET A 1 32.80 -42.06 -14.23
C MET A 1 31.94 -41.13 -15.07
N THR A 2 30.63 -41.35 -15.09
CA THR A 2 29.69 -40.64 -15.96
C THR A 2 29.26 -39.33 -15.32
N ARG A 3 29.54 -38.22 -16.00
CA ARG A 3 28.98 -36.92 -15.68
C ARG A 3 27.47 -36.95 -15.94
N GLU A 4 26.67 -36.76 -14.92
CA GLU A 4 25.20 -36.74 -15.02
C GLU A 4 24.72 -35.29 -14.89
N THR A 5 23.71 -34.89 -15.68
CA THR A 5 23.16 -33.53 -15.64
C THR A 5 21.64 -33.58 -15.65
N THR A 6 21.03 -32.89 -14.69
CA THR A 6 19.58 -32.65 -14.64
C THR A 6 19.31 -31.20 -14.98
N TYR A 7 18.50 -30.96 -16.01
CA TYR A 7 18.07 -29.62 -16.42
C TYR A 7 16.57 -29.45 -16.17
N LEU A 8 16.22 -28.36 -15.49
CA LEU A 8 14.86 -28.04 -15.10
C LEU A 8 14.50 -26.63 -15.53
N GLU A 9 13.24 -26.40 -15.87
CA GLU A 9 12.73 -25.07 -16.23
C GLU A 9 11.45 -24.70 -15.47
N LEU A 10 11.25 -23.39 -15.26
CA LEU A 10 10.02 -22.81 -14.74
C LEU A 10 9.64 -21.61 -15.62
N SER A 11 8.45 -21.66 -16.23
CA SER A 11 7.91 -20.58 -17.05
C SER A 11 6.43 -20.34 -16.73
N ASP A 12 6.12 -19.30 -15.97
CA ASP A 12 4.78 -19.02 -15.41
C ASP A 12 4.38 -17.54 -15.50
N GLY A 13 4.64 -16.88 -16.64
CA GLY A 13 4.33 -15.46 -16.88
C GLY A 13 5.18 -14.46 -16.07
N LYS A 14 5.50 -14.79 -14.81
CA LYS A 14 6.37 -14.03 -13.88
C LYS A 14 7.79 -14.57 -13.85
N SER A 15 7.97 -15.87 -14.09
CA SER A 15 9.27 -16.55 -14.15
C SER A 15 9.52 -17.09 -15.55
N HIS A 16 10.80 -17.10 -15.95
CA HIS A 16 11.27 -17.73 -17.18
C HIS A 16 12.72 -18.19 -16.97
N LYS A 17 12.88 -19.20 -16.11
CA LYS A 17 14.14 -19.55 -15.45
C LYS A 17 14.53 -21.00 -15.70
N PHE A 18 15.83 -21.27 -15.75
CA PHE A 18 16.38 -22.62 -15.77
C PHE A 18 17.19 -22.89 -14.49
N TYR A 19 17.28 -24.17 -14.14
CA TYR A 19 18.14 -24.69 -13.10
C TYR A 19 18.77 -25.99 -13.58
N GLU A 20 20.09 -26.04 -13.60
CA GLU A 20 20.89 -27.15 -14.08
C GLU A 20 21.79 -27.61 -12.95
N VAL A 21 21.79 -28.93 -12.69
CA VAL A 21 22.69 -29.55 -11.72
C VAL A 21 23.46 -30.63 -12.45
N THR A 22 24.78 -30.52 -12.44
CA THR A 22 25.70 -31.52 -12.95
C THR A 22 26.47 -32.13 -11.80
N ILE A 23 26.55 -33.45 -11.74
CA ILE A 23 27.45 -34.17 -10.84
C ILE A 23 28.59 -34.83 -11.62
N ASN A 24 29.80 -34.66 -11.09
CA ASN A 24 31.01 -35.29 -11.59
C ASN A 24 31.79 -35.85 -10.39
N ASP A 25 31.55 -37.12 -10.07
CA ASP A 25 32.12 -37.81 -8.91
C ASP A 25 31.77 -37.10 -7.58
N ILE A 26 32.72 -36.36 -7.00
CA ILE A 26 32.53 -35.60 -5.75
C ILE A 26 32.16 -34.14 -5.98
N GLU A 27 32.21 -33.66 -7.23
CA GLU A 27 31.91 -32.27 -7.58
C GLU A 27 30.48 -32.12 -8.06
N VAL A 28 29.74 -31.18 -7.46
CA VAL A 28 28.43 -30.75 -7.93
C VAL A 28 28.55 -29.34 -8.48
N THR A 29 28.17 -29.18 -9.74
CA THR A 29 28.06 -27.88 -10.40
C THR A 29 26.59 -27.52 -10.53
N VAL A 30 26.21 -26.36 -10.00
CA VAL A 30 24.88 -25.79 -10.15
C VAL A 30 24.98 -24.59 -11.08
N ARG A 31 24.15 -24.56 -12.13
CA ARG A 31 24.01 -23.41 -13.03
C ARG A 31 22.55 -22.98 -13.07
N TYR A 32 22.29 -21.69 -12.90
CA TYR A 32 20.91 -21.17 -12.89
C TYR A 32 20.83 -19.78 -13.49
N GLY A 33 19.70 -19.45 -14.09
CA GLY A 33 19.51 -18.16 -14.74
C GLY A 33 18.18 -18.06 -15.48
N ARG A 34 18.04 -17.03 -16.33
CA ARG A 34 16.94 -16.93 -17.28
C ARG A 34 17.19 -17.90 -18.44
N ILE A 35 16.13 -18.52 -18.96
CA ILE A 35 16.22 -19.41 -20.11
C ILE A 35 16.80 -18.64 -21.30
N GLY A 36 17.77 -19.26 -21.98
CA GLY A 36 18.54 -18.66 -23.09
C GLY A 36 19.72 -17.77 -22.67
N ASP A 37 19.93 -17.50 -21.37
CA ASP A 37 21.13 -16.80 -20.88
C ASP A 37 22.20 -17.78 -20.37
N ALA A 38 23.43 -17.30 -20.19
CA ALA A 38 24.54 -18.11 -19.66
C ALA A 38 24.26 -18.59 -18.21
N GLY A 39 23.61 -17.75 -17.41
CA GLY A 39 23.33 -17.99 -15.99
C GLY A 39 24.54 -17.79 -15.08
N LYS A 40 24.34 -17.99 -13.78
CA LYS A 40 25.37 -18.02 -12.75
C LYS A 40 25.72 -19.48 -12.44
N THR A 41 27.00 -19.73 -12.20
CA THR A 41 27.52 -21.07 -11.90
C THR A 41 28.16 -21.10 -10.53
N THR A 42 27.91 -22.16 -9.78
CA THR A 42 28.56 -22.45 -8.50
C THR A 42 29.03 -23.90 -8.52
N VAL A 43 30.27 -24.12 -8.11
CA VAL A 43 30.86 -25.46 -8.00
C VAL A 43 31.10 -25.76 -6.52
N THR A 44 30.78 -26.96 -6.09
CA THR A 44 30.97 -27.41 -4.71
C THR A 44 31.47 -28.84 -4.70
N ALA A 45 32.59 -29.07 -4.03
CA ALA A 45 33.14 -30.41 -3.83
C ALA A 45 32.67 -31.00 -2.49
N TYR A 46 32.45 -32.31 -2.47
CA TYR A 46 32.02 -33.06 -1.29
C TYR A 46 33.07 -34.11 -0.91
N ASP A 47 33.00 -34.63 0.32
CA ASP A 47 33.98 -35.62 0.77
C ASP A 47 33.85 -36.98 0.06
N THR A 48 32.63 -37.32 -0.38
CA THR A 48 32.34 -38.61 -1.00
C THR A 48 31.30 -38.49 -2.13
N PRO A 49 31.32 -39.40 -3.11
CA PRO A 49 30.35 -39.41 -4.21
C PRO A 49 28.91 -39.60 -3.72
N GLN A 50 28.72 -40.38 -2.65
CA GLN A 50 27.40 -40.61 -2.05
C GLN A 50 26.82 -39.31 -1.45
N LYS A 51 27.66 -38.48 -0.83
CA LYS A 51 27.23 -37.16 -0.33
C LYS A 51 26.86 -36.22 -1.47
N ALA A 52 27.68 -36.18 -2.53
CA ALA A 52 27.38 -35.39 -3.72
C ALA A 52 26.04 -35.79 -4.35
N GLN A 53 25.79 -37.09 -4.52
CA GLN A 53 24.53 -37.60 -5.07
C GLN A 53 23.32 -37.22 -4.21
N ALA A 54 23.44 -37.39 -2.88
CA ALA A 54 22.37 -37.03 -1.96
C ALA A 54 22.00 -35.53 -2.04
N GLU A 55 23.01 -34.65 -2.18
CA GLU A 55 22.76 -33.22 -2.33
C GLU A 55 22.12 -32.90 -3.68
N VAL A 56 22.54 -33.54 -4.79
CA VAL A 56 21.87 -33.37 -6.09
C VAL A 56 20.39 -33.75 -6.01
N THR A 57 20.07 -34.91 -5.44
CA THR A 57 18.67 -35.35 -5.28
C THR A 57 17.86 -34.34 -4.46
N LYS A 58 18.45 -33.79 -3.39
CA LYS A 58 17.81 -32.77 -2.55
C LYS A 58 17.58 -31.46 -3.30
N LEU A 59 18.56 -30.98 -4.06
CA LEU A 59 18.44 -29.76 -4.87
C LEU A 59 17.36 -29.90 -5.94
N VAL A 60 17.34 -31.03 -6.66
CA VAL A 60 16.34 -31.32 -7.70
C VAL A 60 14.95 -31.37 -7.08
N ASN A 61 14.74 -32.16 -6.03
CA ASN A 61 13.44 -32.28 -5.37
C ASN A 61 12.94 -30.94 -4.80
N SER A 62 13.84 -30.10 -4.29
CA SER A 62 13.48 -28.75 -3.84
C SER A 62 12.95 -27.88 -4.96
N LYS A 63 13.51 -27.98 -6.17
CA LYS A 63 13.07 -27.22 -7.34
C LYS A 63 11.78 -27.77 -7.93
N LEU A 64 11.63 -29.09 -8.02
CA LEU A 64 10.37 -29.72 -8.45
C LEU A 64 9.19 -29.31 -7.56
N LYS A 65 9.39 -29.26 -6.23
CA LYS A 65 8.37 -28.74 -5.29
C LYS A 65 8.01 -27.26 -5.51
N LYS A 66 8.89 -26.49 -6.15
CA LYS A 66 8.68 -25.07 -6.50
C LYS A 66 8.10 -24.90 -7.92
N GLY A 67 7.62 -25.99 -8.54
CA GLY A 67 7.00 -25.97 -9.87
C GLY A 67 7.98 -26.00 -11.04
N TYR A 68 9.27 -26.27 -10.80
CA TYR A 68 10.17 -26.56 -11.92
C TYR A 68 9.82 -27.92 -12.53
N GLU A 69 9.92 -28.02 -13.84
CA GLU A 69 9.67 -29.23 -14.61
C GLU A 69 10.95 -29.73 -15.27
N GLN A 70 11.04 -31.03 -15.54
CA GLN A 70 12.14 -31.55 -16.35
C GLN A 70 11.99 -31.05 -17.79
N ALA A 71 13.10 -30.61 -18.38
CA ALA A 71 13.13 -30.06 -19.73
C ALA A 71 14.46 -30.38 -20.43
N GLU A 72 14.51 -30.20 -21.75
CA GLU A 72 15.77 -30.21 -22.49
C GLU A 72 16.24 -28.78 -22.79
N LYS A 73 17.55 -28.58 -22.72
CA LYS A 73 18.14 -27.26 -22.97
C LYS A 73 18.00 -26.90 -24.44
N GLY A 74 17.23 -25.85 -24.71
CA GLY A 74 17.01 -25.31 -26.06
C GLY A 74 15.56 -25.43 -26.54
N ASP A 75 14.74 -26.24 -25.87
CA ASP A 75 13.32 -26.39 -26.21
C ASP A 75 12.55 -25.08 -26.08
N ARG A 76 12.87 -24.29 -25.06
CA ARG A 76 12.22 -23.01 -24.78
C ARG A 76 13.14 -21.84 -25.15
N THR A 77 12.61 -20.91 -25.91
CA THR A 77 13.34 -19.71 -26.39
C THR A 77 13.35 -18.61 -25.33
N LYS A 78 14.38 -17.75 -25.39
CA LYS A 78 14.50 -16.59 -24.51
C LYS A 78 13.32 -15.64 -24.72
N GLN A 79 12.51 -15.44 -23.68
CA GLN A 79 11.53 -14.38 -23.69
C GLN A 79 12.16 -13.01 -23.33
N PRO A 80 11.75 -11.90 -23.98
CA PRO A 80 12.12 -10.57 -23.54
C PRO A 80 11.47 -10.25 -22.18
N ILE A 81 12.12 -9.40 -21.38
CA ILE A 81 11.50 -8.83 -20.17
C ILE A 81 10.85 -7.51 -20.59
N SER A 82 9.58 -7.32 -20.21
CA SER A 82 8.93 -6.03 -20.43
C SER A 82 9.69 -4.91 -19.71
N ARG A 83 9.54 -3.66 -20.16
CA ARG A 83 10.15 -2.53 -19.46
C ARG A 83 9.61 -2.40 -18.03
N GLY A 84 8.30 -2.58 -17.85
CA GLY A 84 7.64 -2.56 -16.54
C GLY A 84 8.16 -3.63 -15.56
N ASP A 85 8.34 -4.87 -16.01
CA ASP A 85 8.87 -5.94 -15.14
C ASP A 85 10.32 -5.67 -14.70
N ARG A 86 11.15 -5.13 -15.60
CA ARG A 86 12.51 -4.69 -15.24
C ARG A 86 12.48 -3.60 -14.19
N ARG A 87 11.52 -2.66 -14.31
CA ARG A 87 11.36 -1.56 -13.37
C ARG A 87 10.97 -2.06 -11.98
N LEU A 88 9.91 -2.87 -11.88
CA LEU A 88 9.49 -3.47 -10.61
C LEU A 88 10.60 -4.28 -9.95
N ALA A 89 11.37 -5.06 -10.73
CA ALA A 89 12.49 -5.82 -10.20
C ALA A 89 13.58 -4.93 -9.57
N ARG A 90 13.84 -3.74 -10.12
CA ARG A 90 14.79 -2.77 -9.54
C ARG A 90 14.25 -2.16 -8.24
N LEU A 91 12.96 -1.82 -8.19
CA LEU A 91 12.36 -1.14 -7.05
C LEU A 91 11.98 -2.07 -5.90
N ASN A 92 11.91 -3.39 -6.13
CA ASN A 92 11.37 -4.37 -5.18
C ASN A 92 12.00 -4.33 -3.77
N HIS A 93 13.24 -3.87 -3.63
CA HIS A 93 13.91 -3.74 -2.32
C HIS A 93 13.40 -2.55 -1.47
N LEU A 94 12.74 -1.58 -2.10
CA LEU A 94 12.13 -0.39 -1.47
C LEU A 94 10.66 -0.61 -1.12
N ARG A 95 10.10 -1.74 -1.56
CA ARG A 95 8.68 -2.01 -1.50
C ARG A 95 8.20 -2.04 -0.05
N ARG A 96 7.16 -1.26 0.24
CA ARG A 96 6.31 -1.41 1.42
C ARG A 96 4.90 -1.82 1.00
N THR A 97 4.16 -2.41 1.93
CA THR A 97 2.73 -2.68 1.70
C THR A 97 1.93 -1.48 2.16
N GLY A 98 1.26 -0.84 1.21
CA GLY A 98 0.16 0.09 1.47
C GLY A 98 -1.17 -0.66 1.44
N TRP A 99 -2.19 -0.08 2.08
CA TRP A 99 -3.52 -0.70 2.13
C TRP A 99 -4.58 0.30 1.68
N LYS A 100 -5.23 0.01 0.54
CA LYS A 100 -6.39 0.77 0.08
C LYS A 100 -7.63 0.36 0.86
N PRO A 101 -8.45 1.31 1.32
CA PRO A 101 -9.71 1.00 1.97
C PRO A 101 -10.71 0.44 0.95
N LEU A 102 -11.38 -0.66 1.30
CA LEU A 102 -12.56 -1.15 0.58
C LEU A 102 -13.78 -0.57 1.24
N ILE A 103 -14.61 0.15 0.48
CA ILE A 103 -15.62 1.04 1.03
C ILE A 103 -17.02 0.64 0.56
N LYS A 104 -18.00 0.79 1.45
CA LYS A 104 -19.42 0.59 1.17
C LYS A 104 -20.25 1.71 1.82
N PRO A 105 -21.20 2.32 1.11
CA PRO A 105 -22.18 3.22 1.72
C PRO A 105 -23.03 2.47 2.74
N THR A 106 -23.16 3.06 3.93
CA THR A 106 -23.92 2.46 5.03
C THR A 106 -24.55 3.54 5.90
N LEU A 107 -25.31 3.09 6.90
CA LEU A 107 -25.99 3.90 7.89
C LEU A 107 -25.60 3.46 9.30
N ASP A 108 -25.57 4.41 10.23
CA ASP A 108 -25.52 4.19 11.68
C ASP A 108 -24.53 3.10 12.17
N ALA A 109 -23.28 3.17 11.72
CA ALA A 109 -22.17 2.33 12.17
C ALA A 109 -21.26 3.10 13.16
N PRO A 110 -21.60 3.17 14.47
CA PRO A 110 -20.89 4.01 15.42
C PRO A 110 -19.41 3.66 15.54
N PHE A 111 -19.09 2.36 15.69
CA PHE A 111 -17.72 1.89 15.91
C PHE A 111 -16.95 1.55 14.65
N ALA A 112 -17.57 1.58 13.47
CA ALA A 112 -16.90 1.17 12.25
C ALA A 112 -15.81 2.16 11.84
N SER A 113 -14.82 1.65 11.14
CA SER A 113 -13.93 2.46 10.31
C SER A 113 -14.77 3.12 9.20
N LYS A 114 -14.69 4.44 9.06
CA LYS A 114 -15.56 5.21 8.14
C LYS A 114 -15.00 6.57 7.76
N TYR A 115 -15.49 7.05 6.63
CA TYR A 115 -15.45 8.45 6.24
C TYR A 115 -16.85 9.04 6.37
N LEU A 116 -16.90 10.32 6.73
CA LEU A 116 -18.14 11.08 6.87
C LEU A 116 -19.12 10.44 7.88
N GLY A 117 -20.31 11.04 7.99
CA GLY A 117 -21.32 10.65 8.96
C GLY A 117 -21.02 11.15 10.37
N LYS A 118 -21.62 10.51 11.37
CA LYS A 118 -21.44 10.89 12.79
C LYS A 118 -20.23 10.18 13.42
N PRO A 119 -19.32 10.88 14.10
CA PRO A 119 -18.30 10.24 14.93
C PRO A 119 -18.96 9.46 16.08
N TRP A 120 -18.28 8.43 16.58
CA TRP A 120 -18.67 7.92 17.90
C TRP A 120 -18.20 8.85 19.01
N LEU A 121 -19.07 9.14 19.97
CA LEU A 121 -18.72 9.85 21.18
C LEU A 121 -19.18 9.03 22.39
N SER A 122 -18.38 9.02 23.46
CA SER A 122 -18.78 8.35 24.69
C SER A 122 -20.08 8.95 25.26
N PRO A 123 -20.92 8.18 25.96
CA PRO A 123 -22.14 8.71 26.56
C PRO A 123 -21.88 9.97 27.41
N GLY A 124 -22.59 11.06 27.11
CA GLY A 124 -22.45 12.35 27.78
C GLY A 124 -21.28 13.22 27.28
N ALA A 125 -20.45 12.73 26.36
CA ALA A 125 -19.45 13.56 25.70
C ALA A 125 -20.14 14.49 24.69
N THR A 126 -19.69 15.74 24.66
CA THR A 126 -20.12 16.72 23.66
C THR A 126 -19.22 16.65 22.44
N HIS A 127 -19.74 17.08 21.30
CA HIS A 127 -18.94 17.26 20.09
C HIS A 127 -17.71 18.16 20.38
N PRO A 128 -16.52 17.85 19.86
CA PRO A 128 -15.32 18.59 20.22
C PRO A 128 -15.29 19.98 19.57
N ASN A 129 -14.76 20.96 20.31
CA ASN A 129 -14.60 22.34 19.86
C ASN A 129 -13.13 22.68 19.60
N CYS A 130 -12.89 23.59 18.65
CA CYS A 130 -11.57 24.11 18.34
C CYS A 130 -11.02 24.91 19.53
N SER A 131 -9.82 24.56 19.99
CA SER A 131 -9.14 25.29 21.07
C SER A 131 -8.73 26.72 20.70
N GLY A 132 -8.73 27.07 19.41
CA GLY A 132 -8.41 28.41 18.91
C GLY A 132 -9.61 29.35 18.87
N CYS A 133 -10.66 28.99 18.11
CA CYS A 133 -11.83 29.85 17.91
C CYS A 133 -13.05 29.48 18.76
N GLY A 134 -13.04 28.33 19.44
CA GLY A 134 -14.17 27.82 20.22
C GLY A 134 -15.31 27.22 19.38
N GLY A 135 -15.26 27.29 18.05
CA GLY A 135 -16.25 26.71 17.15
C GLY A 135 -16.23 25.17 17.16
N ALA A 136 -17.35 24.54 16.84
CA ALA A 136 -17.44 23.09 16.68
C ALA A 136 -16.50 22.61 15.56
N LEU A 137 -15.80 21.49 15.79
CA LEU A 137 -14.95 20.88 14.78
C LEU A 137 -15.78 20.05 13.79
N ASN A 138 -15.31 19.88 12.56
CA ASN A 138 -15.92 18.99 11.58
C ASN A 138 -15.30 17.61 11.68
N PHE A 139 -16.11 16.57 11.63
CA PHE A 139 -15.65 15.20 11.59
C PHE A 139 -15.34 14.79 10.14
N HIS A 140 -14.19 14.16 9.92
CA HIS A 140 -13.77 13.71 8.60
C HIS A 140 -13.70 12.19 8.49
N PHE A 141 -13.11 11.57 9.50
CA PHE A 141 -12.59 10.22 9.37
C PHE A 141 -12.50 9.54 10.73
N GLN A 142 -12.84 8.26 10.79
CA GLN A 142 -12.68 7.41 11.96
C GLN A 142 -12.13 6.05 11.55
N LEU A 143 -11.19 5.51 12.32
CA LEU A 143 -10.73 4.13 12.19
C LEU A 143 -10.96 3.37 13.48
N ASN A 144 -11.55 2.19 13.37
CA ASN A 144 -11.46 1.19 14.41
C ASN A 144 -10.12 0.49 14.29
N LEU A 145 -9.22 0.73 15.25
CA LEU A 145 -7.86 0.20 15.18
C LEU A 145 -7.82 -1.34 15.30
N GLN A 146 -8.91 -1.96 15.75
CA GLN A 146 -9.07 -3.42 15.78
C GLN A 146 -9.52 -4.00 14.44
N GLU A 147 -9.95 -3.18 13.48
CA GLU A 147 -10.37 -3.60 12.13
C GLU A 147 -9.25 -3.41 11.09
N LEU A 148 -8.05 -3.04 11.52
CA LEU A 148 -6.90 -2.89 10.63
C LEU A 148 -6.42 -4.24 10.09
N PRO A 149 -5.67 -4.27 8.98
CA PRO A 149 -5.08 -5.49 8.46
C PRO A 149 -4.26 -6.23 9.53
N GLU A 150 -4.26 -7.57 9.48
CA GLU A 150 -3.59 -8.42 10.47
C GLU A 150 -2.13 -8.01 10.74
N SER A 151 -1.39 -7.67 9.67
CA SER A 151 0.01 -7.20 9.76
C SER A 151 0.21 -5.88 10.51
N LEU A 152 -0.86 -5.11 10.74
CA LEU A 152 -0.87 -3.81 11.41
C LEU A 152 -1.61 -3.84 12.76
N GLN A 153 -2.14 -4.99 13.17
CA GLN A 153 -2.85 -5.14 14.42
C GLN A 153 -1.96 -4.80 15.62
N GLY A 154 -2.46 -3.93 16.51
CA GLY A 154 -1.71 -3.40 17.64
C GLY A 154 -0.59 -2.41 17.29
N LYS A 155 -0.22 -2.27 16.00
CA LYS A 155 0.85 -1.36 15.57
C LYS A 155 0.54 0.09 15.91
N PHE A 156 -0.72 0.51 15.77
CA PHE A 156 -1.13 1.89 15.97
C PHE A 156 -1.90 2.12 17.28
N GLY A 157 -1.89 1.14 18.19
CA GLY A 157 -2.65 1.18 19.44
C GLY A 157 -4.02 0.51 19.33
N THR A 158 -4.95 0.89 20.20
CA THR A 158 -6.30 0.32 20.30
C THR A 158 -7.35 1.43 20.40
N GLY A 159 -8.62 1.08 20.16
CA GLY A 159 -9.74 2.01 20.24
C GLY A 159 -10.12 2.59 18.88
N LEU A 160 -10.78 3.75 18.91
CA LEU A 160 -11.14 4.52 17.73
C LEU A 160 -10.18 5.68 17.56
N PHE A 161 -9.55 5.78 16.40
CA PHE A 161 -8.92 7.01 15.95
C PHE A 161 -9.95 7.87 15.22
N GLN A 162 -9.99 9.16 15.50
CA GLN A 162 -10.89 10.12 14.85
C GLN A 162 -10.12 11.36 14.42
N LEU A 163 -10.40 11.84 13.21
CA LEU A 163 -9.87 13.09 12.71
C LEU A 163 -10.96 14.15 12.62
N PHE A 164 -10.67 15.29 13.23
CA PHE A 164 -11.51 16.47 13.19
C PHE A 164 -10.77 17.67 12.62
N THR A 165 -11.48 18.63 12.00
CA THR A 165 -10.88 19.88 11.50
C THR A 165 -11.67 21.11 11.91
N CYS A 166 -11.01 22.26 11.94
CA CYS A 166 -11.67 23.55 12.09
C CYS A 166 -11.57 24.33 10.78
N TYR A 167 -12.70 24.63 10.13
CA TYR A 167 -12.69 25.45 8.90
C TYR A 167 -12.21 26.88 9.15
N SER A 168 -12.53 27.48 10.30
CA SER A 168 -12.13 28.87 10.57
C SER A 168 -10.64 29.02 10.88
N CYS A 169 -10.03 28.01 11.49
CA CYS A 169 -8.62 28.05 11.88
C CYS A 169 -7.72 27.22 10.96
N TYR A 170 -8.29 26.43 10.04
CA TYR A 170 -7.58 25.47 9.20
C TYR A 170 -6.66 24.54 10.00
N LYS A 171 -7.15 24.07 11.15
CA LYS A 171 -6.42 23.18 12.06
C LYS A 171 -6.99 21.77 12.02
N HIS A 172 -6.13 20.77 12.12
CA HIS A 172 -6.47 19.36 12.20
C HIS A 172 -6.22 18.84 13.63
N PHE A 173 -7.15 18.05 14.15
CA PHE A 173 -7.14 17.55 15.52
C PHE A 173 -7.43 16.05 15.53
N PRO A 174 -6.39 15.20 15.59
CA PRO A 174 -6.55 13.78 15.83
C PRO A 174 -6.95 13.51 17.28
N GLN A 175 -7.83 12.54 17.50
CA GLN A 175 -8.27 12.11 18.81
C GLN A 175 -8.34 10.57 18.87
N ILE A 176 -7.79 9.98 19.93
CA ILE A 176 -8.02 8.57 20.28
C ILE A 176 -9.14 8.50 21.30
N VAL A 177 -10.07 7.58 21.05
CA VAL A 177 -11.26 7.37 21.87
C VAL A 177 -11.37 5.89 22.22
N ALA A 178 -11.60 5.58 23.49
CA ALA A 178 -11.73 4.19 23.95
C ALA A 178 -13.01 3.56 23.38
N LEU A 179 -12.90 2.31 22.91
CA LEU A 179 -14.07 1.51 22.54
C LEU A 179 -14.78 1.01 23.81
N PRO A 180 -16.12 0.95 23.84
CA PRO A 180 -16.84 0.36 24.96
C PRO A 180 -16.59 -1.15 25.03
N GLU A 181 -16.58 -1.71 26.25
CA GLU A 181 -16.28 -3.14 26.48
C GLU A 181 -17.25 -4.09 25.75
N SER A 182 -18.46 -3.63 25.42
CA SER A 182 -19.47 -4.40 24.69
C SER A 182 -19.50 -4.09 23.19
N ALA A 183 -18.52 -3.36 22.64
CA ALA A 183 -18.43 -3.15 21.20
C ALA A 183 -18.11 -4.47 20.50
N SER A 184 -19.11 -5.09 19.88
CA SER A 184 -18.89 -6.12 18.87
C SER A 184 -18.70 -5.46 17.50
N THR A 185 -18.15 -6.19 16.54
CA THR A 185 -18.27 -5.84 15.12
C THR A 185 -19.72 -5.50 14.81
N PRO A 186 -20.01 -4.42 14.05
CA PRO A 186 -21.37 -4.09 13.69
C PRO A 186 -21.99 -5.33 13.01
N SER A 187 -23.10 -5.81 13.56
CA SER A 187 -23.98 -6.72 12.81
C SER A 187 -24.38 -5.98 11.53
N GLU A 188 -24.53 -6.67 10.40
CA GLU A 188 -25.16 -6.04 9.23
C GLU A 188 -26.48 -5.42 9.69
N VAL A 189 -26.54 -4.09 9.72
CA VAL A 189 -27.76 -3.37 10.09
C VAL A 189 -28.75 -3.66 8.98
N GLU A 190 -29.94 -4.17 9.32
CA GLU A 190 -31.02 -4.29 8.35
C GLU A 190 -31.38 -2.89 7.85
N ILE A 191 -31.06 -2.61 6.60
CA ILE A 191 -31.36 -1.35 5.94
C ILE A 191 -32.82 -1.41 5.48
N SER A 192 -33.62 -0.41 5.87
CA SER A 192 -35.01 -0.32 5.42
C SER A 192 -35.08 -0.13 3.89
N ALA A 193 -36.20 -0.50 3.27
CA ALA A 193 -36.36 -0.30 1.82
C ALA A 193 -36.25 1.18 1.40
N GLU A 194 -36.69 2.09 2.27
CA GLU A 194 -36.56 3.54 2.08
C GLU A 194 -35.10 3.97 2.15
N ASP A 195 -34.37 3.53 3.18
CA ASP A 195 -32.97 3.83 3.35
C ASP A 195 -32.10 3.24 2.24
N ALA A 196 -32.45 2.06 1.72
CA ALA A 196 -31.79 1.46 0.56
C ALA A 196 -32.02 2.28 -0.71
N ALA A 197 -33.23 2.82 -0.91
CA ALA A 197 -33.54 3.70 -2.04
C ALA A 197 -32.85 5.07 -1.92
N ASN A 198 -32.70 5.59 -0.70
CA ASN A 198 -31.96 6.82 -0.47
C ASN A 198 -30.45 6.62 -0.66
N LEU A 199 -29.88 5.53 -0.13
CA LEU A 199 -28.47 5.18 -0.32
C LEU A 199 -28.09 5.01 -1.79
N SER A 200 -28.97 4.44 -2.62
CA SER A 200 -28.68 4.21 -4.04
C SER A 200 -28.65 5.50 -4.88
N THR A 201 -29.14 6.61 -4.33
CA THR A 201 -29.13 7.93 -4.98
C THR A 201 -28.26 8.95 -4.23
N TRP A 202 -27.71 8.55 -3.08
CA TRP A 202 -26.84 9.38 -2.26
C TRP A 202 -25.46 9.51 -2.89
N THR A 203 -24.91 10.72 -2.85
CA THR A 203 -23.55 11.00 -3.29
C THR A 203 -22.74 11.50 -2.09
N PRO A 204 -21.53 10.96 -1.86
CA PRO A 204 -20.66 11.47 -0.82
C PRO A 204 -20.21 12.90 -1.17
N TYR A 205 -20.46 13.84 -0.26
CA TYR A 205 -19.97 15.20 -0.36
C TYR A 205 -19.50 15.65 1.02
N VAL A 206 -18.37 16.37 1.07
CA VAL A 206 -17.86 16.98 2.29
C VAL A 206 -18.84 18.04 2.75
N ILE A 207 -19.49 17.85 3.90
CA ILE A 207 -20.40 18.83 4.47
C ILE A 207 -19.59 20.09 4.82
N GLN A 208 -19.65 21.12 3.98
CA GLN A 208 -18.90 22.38 4.15
C GLN A 208 -19.53 23.32 5.20
N THR A 209 -20.68 22.94 5.78
CA THR A 209 -21.40 23.74 6.76
C THR A 209 -21.21 23.19 8.17
N SER A 210 -21.10 24.11 9.14
CA SER A 210 -21.06 23.79 10.57
C SER A 210 -22.42 23.26 11.03
N GLY A 211 -22.71 22.01 10.72
CA GLY A 211 -23.99 21.38 11.02
C GLY A 211 -24.14 20.06 10.31
N ILE A 212 -23.73 18.97 10.97
CA ILE A 212 -24.22 17.64 10.62
C ILE A 212 -25.68 17.61 11.05
N ASP A 213 -26.62 17.90 10.14
CA ASP A 213 -28.02 17.61 10.42
C ASP A 213 -28.24 16.09 10.43
N ASP A 214 -29.35 15.65 11.03
CA ASP A 214 -29.67 14.23 11.16
C ASP A 214 -29.81 13.52 9.80
N PHE A 215 -29.95 14.26 8.71
CA PHE A 215 -30.05 13.73 7.35
C PHE A 215 -28.66 13.47 6.74
N ASN A 216 -27.77 14.47 6.72
CA ASN A 216 -26.43 14.36 6.14
C ASN A 216 -25.47 13.54 7.02
N GLY A 217 -25.70 13.47 8.33
CA GLY A 217 -24.91 12.67 9.26
C GLY A 217 -25.26 11.18 9.30
N ARG A 218 -26.37 10.79 8.68
CA ARG A 218 -26.90 9.42 8.72
C ARG A 218 -26.14 8.49 7.79
N TYR A 219 -25.76 9.00 6.62
CA TYR A 219 -25.05 8.28 5.58
C TYR A 219 -23.55 8.42 5.75
N MET A 220 -22.82 7.34 5.51
CA MET A 220 -21.36 7.32 5.61
C MET A 220 -20.76 6.31 4.63
N LEU A 221 -19.46 6.44 4.42
CA LEU A 221 -18.66 5.47 3.67
C LEU A 221 -17.91 4.60 4.67
N GLN A 222 -18.41 3.41 4.96
CA GLN A 222 -17.75 2.46 5.86
C GLN A 222 -16.61 1.75 5.13
N ILE A 223 -15.46 1.64 5.80
CA ILE A 223 -14.37 0.77 5.39
C ILE A 223 -14.72 -0.64 5.87
N VAL A 224 -15.00 -1.53 4.92
CA VAL A 224 -15.40 -2.93 5.16
C VAL A 224 -14.24 -3.91 4.99
N GLY A 225 -13.08 -3.42 4.55
CA GLY A 225 -11.88 -4.22 4.37
C GLY A 225 -10.73 -3.41 3.80
N TRP A 226 -9.63 -4.10 3.53
CA TRP A 226 -8.40 -3.48 3.06
C TRP A 226 -7.80 -4.30 1.91
N GLN A 227 -7.46 -3.63 0.82
CA GLN A 227 -6.77 -4.22 -0.32
C GLN A 227 -5.27 -3.89 -0.25
N PRO A 228 -4.38 -4.88 -0.11
CA PRO A 228 -2.95 -4.63 -0.12
C PRO A 228 -2.47 -4.25 -1.52
N PHE A 229 -1.50 -3.35 -1.58
CA PHE A 229 -0.76 -3.04 -2.80
C PHE A 229 0.72 -2.76 -2.51
N ASP A 230 1.53 -2.89 -3.55
CA ASP A 230 2.95 -2.58 -3.50
C ASP A 230 3.13 -1.06 -3.62
N ASP A 231 3.65 -0.43 -2.56
CA ASP A 231 3.91 1.00 -2.47
C ASP A 231 5.42 1.27 -2.45
N TYR A 232 5.83 2.41 -2.97
CA TYR A 232 7.25 2.75 -3.17
C TYR A 232 7.52 4.20 -2.72
N PRO A 233 8.73 4.48 -2.21
CA PRO A 233 9.09 5.79 -1.64
C PRO A 233 9.15 6.89 -2.69
N PHE A 234 9.07 8.14 -2.24
CA PHE A 234 9.51 9.28 -3.06
C PHE A 234 11.03 9.17 -3.34
N TYR A 235 11.55 9.80 -4.41
CA TYR A 235 12.96 9.55 -4.81
C TYR A 235 13.95 10.02 -3.74
N GLU A 236 13.71 11.18 -3.11
CA GLU A 236 14.58 11.70 -2.06
C GLU A 236 14.59 10.74 -0.86
N GLU A 237 13.44 10.22 -0.43
CA GLU A 237 13.37 9.19 0.63
C GLU A 237 14.12 7.91 0.25
N ALA A 238 14.03 7.50 -1.01
CA ALA A 238 14.73 6.34 -1.52
C ALA A 238 16.25 6.56 -1.51
N GLN A 239 16.69 7.76 -1.91
CA GLN A 239 18.10 8.16 -1.90
C GLN A 239 18.64 8.26 -0.47
N GLU A 240 17.92 8.90 0.45
CA GLU A 240 18.27 9.03 1.86
C GLU A 240 18.38 7.67 2.55
N THR A 241 17.42 6.78 2.31
CA THR A 241 17.31 5.51 3.05
C THR A 241 18.24 4.44 2.47
N TYR A 242 18.47 4.43 1.16
CA TYR A 242 19.13 3.32 0.47
C TYR A 242 20.38 3.72 -0.32
N GLY A 243 20.71 5.01 -0.41
CA GLY A 243 21.89 5.51 -1.10
C GLY A 243 21.87 5.27 -2.60
N THR A 244 20.70 5.08 -3.19
CA THR A 244 20.53 4.78 -4.61
C THR A 244 20.52 6.07 -5.42
N GLU A 245 21.42 6.19 -6.40
CA GLU A 245 21.32 7.21 -7.44
C GLU A 245 20.23 6.79 -8.43
N TYR A 246 19.15 7.58 -8.51
CA TYR A 246 18.13 7.46 -9.54
C TYR A 246 18.44 8.40 -10.70
N THR A 247 18.03 8.05 -11.92
CA THR A 247 18.14 8.99 -13.05
C THR A 247 17.03 10.03 -12.99
N GLU A 248 17.23 11.20 -13.61
CA GLU A 248 16.22 12.28 -13.77
C GLU A 248 14.88 11.76 -14.37
N TYR A 249 14.93 10.67 -15.14
CA TYR A 249 13.76 9.96 -15.65
C TYR A 249 13.02 9.12 -14.58
N GLU A 250 13.76 8.48 -13.67
CA GLU A 250 13.19 7.78 -12.52
C GLU A 250 12.58 8.75 -11.51
N GLU A 251 13.11 9.98 -11.46
CA GLU A 251 12.52 11.14 -10.78
C GLU A 251 11.26 11.64 -11.50
N MET A 252 11.26 11.77 -12.84
CA MET A 252 10.10 12.25 -13.62
C MET A 252 8.83 11.41 -13.43
N LEU A 253 8.96 10.09 -13.36
CA LEU A 253 7.83 9.17 -13.18
C LEU A 253 7.23 9.18 -11.75
N ILE A 254 7.80 9.98 -10.85
CA ILE A 254 7.30 10.26 -9.50
C ILE A 254 6.40 11.50 -9.50
N PHE A 255 6.51 12.34 -10.52
CA PHE A 255 5.63 13.47 -10.78
C PHE A 255 4.43 12.99 -11.61
N HIS A 256 3.41 12.45 -10.94
CA HIS A 256 2.02 12.50 -11.44
C HIS A 256 1.80 12.07 -12.89
N VAL A 257 2.12 10.82 -13.21
CA VAL A 257 1.90 10.30 -14.57
C VAL A 257 0.54 9.64 -14.68
N ASP A 258 -0.29 10.10 -15.63
CA ASP A 258 -1.61 9.55 -15.94
C ASP A 258 -1.68 8.90 -17.33
N GLU A 259 -2.86 8.40 -17.70
CA GLU A 259 -3.06 7.73 -18.99
C GLU A 259 -2.87 8.66 -20.20
N ARG A 260 -3.17 9.95 -20.03
CA ARG A 260 -3.04 10.99 -21.07
C ARG A 260 -1.59 11.33 -21.33
N ASP A 261 -0.73 11.26 -20.30
CA ASP A 261 0.70 11.52 -20.47
C ASP A 261 1.34 10.55 -21.47
N ARG A 262 0.81 9.33 -21.56
CA ARG A 262 1.27 8.31 -22.50
C ARG A 262 1.02 8.66 -23.96
N GLU A 263 0.13 9.61 -24.25
CA GLU A 263 -0.17 10.11 -25.60
C GLU A 263 0.87 11.11 -26.11
N TYR A 264 1.65 11.74 -25.22
CA TYR A 264 2.71 12.70 -25.62
C TYR A 264 4.00 12.03 -26.12
N TYR A 265 4.13 10.71 -25.95
CA TYR A 265 5.32 9.95 -26.32
C TYR A 265 5.02 8.99 -27.48
N ASP A 266 5.99 8.88 -28.40
CA ASP A 266 5.99 7.86 -29.45
C ASP A 266 5.99 6.45 -28.85
N GLU A 267 5.45 5.45 -29.56
CA GLU A 267 5.28 4.13 -28.99
C GLU A 267 6.57 3.44 -28.54
N ASP A 268 7.66 3.71 -29.26
CA ASP A 268 8.98 3.13 -29.02
C ASP A 268 9.86 3.97 -28.07
N ASP A 269 9.40 5.17 -27.70
CA ASP A 269 10.14 6.12 -26.87
C ASP A 269 10.59 5.43 -25.57
N PRO A 270 11.91 5.40 -25.24
CA PRO A 270 12.42 4.85 -23.99
C PRO A 270 11.71 5.40 -22.75
N ASP A 271 11.25 6.65 -22.84
CA ASP A 271 10.72 7.45 -21.76
C ASP A 271 9.19 7.40 -21.64
N ARG A 272 8.50 6.71 -22.58
CA ARG A 272 7.05 6.54 -22.52
C ARG A 272 6.60 5.79 -21.25
N PRO A 273 5.68 6.36 -20.45
CA PRO A 273 5.11 5.69 -19.30
C PRO A 273 4.47 4.34 -19.65
N THR A 274 4.79 3.33 -18.87
CA THR A 274 4.16 2.01 -18.96
C THR A 274 2.91 1.94 -18.07
N PRO A 275 1.99 0.99 -18.30
CA PRO A 275 0.80 0.84 -17.45
C PRO A 275 1.10 0.67 -15.96
N ILE A 276 2.23 0.06 -15.61
CA ILE A 276 2.63 -0.07 -14.20
C ILE A 276 3.04 1.27 -13.60
N ASP A 277 3.62 2.17 -14.40
CA ASP A 277 4.07 3.48 -13.93
C ASP A 277 2.87 4.35 -13.55
N ILE A 278 1.85 4.35 -14.42
CA ILE A 278 0.56 5.00 -14.18
C ILE A 278 -0.06 4.40 -12.91
N GLN A 279 -0.17 3.07 -12.81
CA GLN A 279 -0.73 2.41 -11.63
C GLN A 279 0.00 2.80 -10.32
N LEU A 280 1.33 2.89 -10.36
CA LEU A 280 2.12 3.30 -9.19
C LEU A 280 1.87 4.78 -8.82
N ALA A 281 1.72 5.67 -9.80
CA ALA A 281 1.36 7.07 -9.56
C ALA A 281 -0.02 7.18 -8.87
N TRP A 282 -1.03 6.46 -9.39
CA TRP A 282 -2.36 6.40 -8.77
C TRP A 282 -2.34 5.83 -7.34
N ASN A 283 -1.51 4.82 -7.09
CA ASN A 283 -1.36 4.25 -5.75
C ASN A 283 -0.77 5.25 -4.75
N ARG A 284 0.14 6.11 -5.20
CA ARG A 284 0.80 7.10 -4.35
C ARG A 284 -0.15 8.17 -3.86
N THR A 285 -1.10 8.59 -4.68
CA THR A 285 -2.02 9.70 -4.38
C THR A 285 -3.37 9.26 -3.81
N ALA A 286 -3.59 7.95 -3.70
CA ALA A 286 -4.81 7.38 -3.14
C ALA A 286 -4.89 7.53 -1.62
N ASP A 287 -6.11 7.41 -1.09
CA ASP A 287 -6.33 7.11 0.31
C ASP A 287 -5.67 5.77 0.66
N LYS A 288 -4.83 5.78 1.71
CA LYS A 288 -4.11 4.57 2.11
C LYS A 288 -3.75 4.55 3.59
N LEU A 289 -3.81 3.36 4.16
CA LEU A 289 -3.25 3.05 5.47
C LEU A 289 -1.82 2.52 5.30
N SER A 290 -0.86 3.13 6.02
CA SER A 290 0.56 2.76 5.97
C SER A 290 1.15 2.82 4.55
N GLY A 291 2.38 2.36 4.37
CA GLY A 291 3.08 2.35 3.09
C GLY A 291 4.17 3.40 3.05
N TRP A 292 4.23 4.14 1.96
CA TRP A 292 5.07 5.31 1.80
C TRP A 292 4.22 6.57 1.72
N GLU A 293 4.72 7.65 2.26
CA GLU A 293 4.14 8.97 2.20
C GLU A 293 4.12 9.50 0.76
N TYR A 294 3.12 10.32 0.42
CA TYR A 294 3.20 11.14 -0.78
C TYR A 294 3.81 12.51 -0.46
N TRP A 295 4.85 12.88 -1.20
CA TRP A 295 5.47 14.20 -1.16
C TRP A 295 5.29 14.84 -2.53
N GLY A 296 4.66 16.02 -2.60
CA GLY A 296 4.48 16.72 -3.88
C GLY A 296 5.66 17.58 -4.28
N GLN A 297 6.41 18.10 -3.31
CA GLN A 297 7.57 18.96 -3.59
C GLN A 297 8.88 18.36 -3.07
N GLN A 298 8.96 18.14 -1.76
CA GLN A 298 10.14 17.64 -1.08
C GLN A 298 9.73 16.78 0.12
N VAL A 299 10.65 15.97 0.61
CA VAL A 299 10.43 15.16 1.81
C VAL A 299 10.40 16.04 3.05
N GLU A 300 9.33 15.93 3.84
CA GLU A 300 9.20 16.65 5.11
C GLU A 300 9.06 15.69 6.29
N HIS A 301 10.18 15.32 6.89
CA HIS A 301 10.18 14.41 8.04
C HIS A 301 9.47 15.01 9.25
N HIS A 302 8.50 14.27 9.80
CA HIS A 302 7.81 14.62 11.03
C HIS A 302 8.37 13.84 12.22
N TYR A 303 8.61 14.55 13.33
CA TYR A 303 9.24 13.97 14.50
C TYR A 303 8.28 13.98 15.70
N CYS A 304 8.37 12.92 16.50
CA CYS A 304 7.61 12.82 17.75
C CYS A 304 8.08 13.89 18.75
N ARG A 305 7.15 14.62 19.35
CA ARG A 305 7.45 15.66 20.35
C ARG A 305 8.03 15.12 21.66
N ILE A 306 7.84 13.83 21.92
CA ILE A 306 8.29 13.17 23.16
C ILE A 306 9.69 12.57 23.00
N CYS A 307 9.89 11.67 22.01
CA CYS A 307 11.19 11.00 21.81
C CYS A 307 12.09 11.59 20.72
N GLY A 308 11.59 12.53 19.91
CA GLY A 308 12.33 13.09 18.78
C GLY A 308 12.58 12.12 17.62
N GLN A 309 12.03 10.92 17.65
CA GLN A 309 12.19 9.94 16.56
C GLN A 309 11.28 10.29 15.38
N PRO A 310 11.68 9.96 14.14
CA PRO A 310 10.80 10.05 12.97
C PRO A 310 9.50 9.30 13.20
N MET A 311 8.40 9.93 12.83
CA MET A 311 7.08 9.32 12.85
C MET A 311 6.87 8.54 11.55
N GLN A 312 5.96 7.58 11.58
CA GLN A 312 5.62 6.77 10.40
C GLN A 312 4.26 7.18 9.88
N LEU A 313 4.04 7.08 8.56
CA LEU A 313 2.70 7.19 8.00
C LEU A 313 1.75 6.23 8.72
N PHE A 314 0.74 6.82 9.33
CA PHE A 314 -0.43 6.12 9.83
C PHE A 314 -1.45 6.01 8.71
N TYR A 315 -1.90 7.14 8.18
CA TYR A 315 -2.92 7.20 7.15
C TYR A 315 -2.69 8.39 6.22
N GLN A 316 -3.01 8.23 4.95
CA GLN A 316 -3.03 9.30 3.96
C GLN A 316 -4.45 9.45 3.43
N LEU A 317 -4.93 10.69 3.45
CA LEU A 317 -6.16 11.12 2.79
C LEU A 317 -5.73 11.86 1.51
N GLY A 318 -5.90 11.16 0.39
CA GLY A 318 -5.42 11.58 -0.91
C GLY A 318 -6.45 12.36 -1.72
N HIS A 319 -6.37 12.26 -3.05
CA HIS A 319 -7.17 13.02 -4.01
C HIS A 319 -8.70 12.69 -3.99
N GLY A 320 -9.11 11.86 -3.04
CA GLY A 320 -10.50 11.50 -2.77
C GLY A 320 -10.72 9.99 -2.75
N VAL A 321 -11.74 9.58 -2.01
CA VAL A 321 -12.30 8.24 -2.10
C VAL A 321 -13.01 8.08 -3.43
N GLU A 322 -12.49 7.26 -4.34
CA GLU A 322 -13.21 6.90 -5.56
C GLU A 322 -14.37 5.97 -5.21
N TYR A 323 -15.61 6.47 -5.31
CA TYR A 323 -16.82 5.68 -5.13
C TYR A 323 -17.76 5.87 -6.32
N GLU A 324 -17.99 4.79 -7.08
CA GLU A 324 -18.87 4.78 -8.27
C GLU A 324 -18.58 5.91 -9.28
N GLY A 325 -17.29 6.22 -9.50
CA GLY A 325 -16.87 7.28 -10.43
C GLY A 325 -16.98 8.70 -9.87
N ASN A 326 -17.35 8.88 -8.60
CA ASN A 326 -17.28 10.15 -7.88
C ASN A 326 -16.03 10.19 -7.00
N GLN A 327 -15.28 11.29 -7.03
CA GLN A 327 -14.23 11.61 -6.05
C GLN A 327 -14.93 12.14 -4.79
N GLY A 328 -15.24 11.26 -3.83
CA GLY A 328 -16.15 11.53 -2.72
C GLY A 328 -15.62 12.47 -1.63
N LEU A 329 -14.34 12.86 -1.67
CA LEU A 329 -13.70 13.75 -0.70
C LEU A 329 -12.64 14.61 -1.39
N ASP A 330 -13.06 15.64 -2.12
CA ASP A 330 -12.15 16.64 -2.72
C ASP A 330 -11.66 17.60 -1.62
N TYR A 331 -10.57 17.22 -0.93
CA TYR A 331 -9.93 17.99 0.14
C TYR A 331 -9.12 19.17 -0.38
N ASP A 332 -9.75 20.08 -1.15
CA ASP A 332 -9.04 21.09 -1.93
C ASP A 332 -8.12 20.42 -2.96
N ARG A 333 -8.41 20.59 -4.26
CA ARG A 333 -7.83 19.79 -5.36
C ARG A 333 -6.31 19.73 -5.44
N ASP A 334 -5.63 20.58 -4.67
CA ASP A 334 -4.19 20.79 -4.72
C ASP A 334 -3.45 20.23 -3.48
N ASN A 335 -4.09 19.52 -2.54
CA ASN A 335 -3.39 18.98 -1.35
C ASN A 335 -3.80 17.55 -0.94
N LEU A 336 -2.86 16.78 -0.36
CA LEU A 336 -3.12 15.56 0.39
C LEU A 336 -2.88 15.78 1.88
N MET A 337 -3.65 15.11 2.72
CA MET A 337 -3.46 15.13 4.16
C MET A 337 -2.79 13.85 4.64
N LEU A 338 -1.58 13.99 5.19
CA LEU A 338 -0.76 12.94 5.75
C LEU A 338 -0.91 12.92 7.27
N LEU A 339 -1.29 11.77 7.81
CA LEU A 339 -1.36 11.52 9.25
C LEU A 339 -0.20 10.61 9.65
N PHE A 340 0.60 11.09 10.58
CA PHE A 340 1.75 10.39 11.13
C PHE A 340 1.50 10.00 12.58
N GLN A 341 2.02 8.84 13.00
CA GLN A 341 2.03 8.43 14.41
C GLN A 341 3.45 8.04 14.84
N CYS A 342 3.79 8.32 16.10
CA CYS A 342 5.02 7.80 16.68
C CYS A 342 4.94 6.27 16.85
N ALA A 343 6.05 5.57 16.56
CA ALA A 343 6.13 4.13 16.76
C ALA A 343 6.07 3.70 18.23
N GLU A 344 6.50 4.55 19.16
CA GLU A 344 6.52 4.25 20.60
C GLU A 344 5.34 4.92 21.35
N HIS A 345 5.08 6.20 21.07
CA HIS A 345 4.05 6.98 21.76
C HIS A 345 2.74 7.00 20.95
N LYS A 346 1.83 6.08 21.24
CA LYS A 346 0.60 5.87 20.44
C LYS A 346 -0.38 7.04 20.44
N ASP A 347 -0.27 7.95 21.40
CA ASP A 347 -1.10 9.16 21.47
C ASP A 347 -0.46 10.35 20.72
N GLU A 348 0.79 10.22 20.26
CA GLU A 348 1.47 11.28 19.52
C GLU A 348 1.22 11.14 18.02
N PHE A 349 0.45 12.09 17.49
CA PHE A 349 0.14 12.24 16.08
C PHE A 349 0.61 13.58 15.53
N ASN A 350 0.91 13.58 14.24
CA ASN A 350 1.11 14.79 13.44
C ASN A 350 0.21 14.72 12.21
N CYS A 351 -0.28 15.88 11.76
CA CYS A 351 -1.07 16.01 10.55
C CYS A 351 -0.43 17.08 9.67
N TYR A 352 -0.13 16.72 8.44
CA TYR A 352 0.52 17.57 7.46
C TYR A 352 -0.27 17.60 6.16
N CYS A 353 -0.34 18.77 5.52
CA CYS A 353 -0.91 18.88 4.18
C CYS A 353 0.25 19.01 3.19
N SER A 354 0.46 17.97 2.37
CA SER A 354 1.39 18.06 1.24
C SER A 354 0.65 18.70 0.08
N ALA A 355 1.15 19.83 -0.40
CA ALA A 355 0.74 20.38 -1.68
C ALA A 355 1.19 19.46 -2.82
N PHE A 356 0.44 19.45 -3.92
CA PHE A 356 0.85 18.84 -5.18
C PHE A 356 1.99 19.60 -5.86
#